data_AF-A0A345DNX2-F1
#
_entry.id   AF-A0A345DNX2-F1
#
_cell.length_a   1.000
_cell.length_b   1.000
_cell.length_c   1.000
_cell.angle_alpha   90.00
_cell.angle_beta   90.00
_cell.angle_gamma   90.00
#
_symmetry.space_group_name_H-M   'P 1'
#
loop_
_entity.id
_entity.type
_entity.pdbx_description
1 polymer ?
#
loop_
_entity_poly.entity_id
_entity_poly.type
_entity_poly.pdbx_seq_one_letter_code
_entity_poly.pdbx_strand_id
1 'polypeptide(L)' 'MNKKKYKHFSIDERYKLKEYLISETFKKKNATPNYSKIGKVMNKSPNTIILEAERLKKEYDPEKANDY' A
#
# COMPACT_ATOMS: atom_id res chain seq x y z
N MET A 1 -28.53 0.51 -5.40
CA MET A 1 -27.10 0.50 -5.78
C MET A 1 -26.28 0.20 -4.54
N ASN A 2 -25.87 -1.05 -4.32
CA ASN A 2 -25.01 -1.40 -3.17
C ASN A 2 -23.67 -0.69 -3.34
N LYS A 3 -23.42 0.36 -2.54
CA LYS A 3 -22.12 1.03 -2.50
C LYS A 3 -21.09 -0.04 -2.13
N LYS A 4 -20.26 -0.45 -3.09
CA LYS A 4 -19.09 -1.29 -2.83
C LYS A 4 -18.27 -0.54 -1.78
N LYS A 5 -18.17 -1.09 -0.56
CA LYS A 5 -17.27 -0.56 0.48
C LYS A 5 -15.85 -0.86 0.01
N TYR A 6 -15.31 0.04 -0.81
CA TYR A 6 -13.91 -0.05 -1.19
C TYR A 6 -13.09 0.08 0.10
N LYS A 7 -12.22 -0.90 0.37
CA LYS A 7 -11.28 -0.85 1.49
C LYS A 7 -10.21 0.18 1.15
N HIS A 8 -10.53 1.45 1.34
CA HIS A 8 -9.56 2.54 1.24
C HIS A 8 -8.44 2.32 2.26
N PHE A 9 -7.27 2.88 1.95
CA PHE A 9 -6.21 2.97 2.94
C PHE A 9 -6.51 4.12 3.89
N SER A 10 -6.46 3.87 5.20
CA SER A 10 -6.33 4.95 6.16
C SER A 10 -4.91 5.53 6.11
N ILE A 11 -4.71 6.71 6.69
CA ILE A 11 -3.39 7.33 6.77
C ILE A 11 -2.36 6.43 7.47
N ASP A 12 -2.76 5.77 8.57
CA ASP A 12 -1.90 4.81 9.28
C ASP A 12 -1.52 3.62 8.42
N GLU A 13 -2.48 3.11 7.63
CA GLU A 13 -2.20 2.01 6.70
C GLU A 13 -1.22 2.46 5.62
N ARG A 14 -1.27 3.72 5.16
CA ARG A 14 -0.28 4.23 4.18
C ARG A 14 1.11 4.35 4.78
N TYR A 15 1.25 4.81 6.01
CA TYR A 15 2.54 4.82 6.71
C TYR A 15 3.11 3.41 6.87
N LYS A 16 2.28 2.45 7.30
CA LYS A 16 2.68 1.04 7.39
C LYS A 16 3.07 0.46 6.02
N LEU A 17 2.30 0.78 4.97
CA LEU A 17 2.65 0.37 3.62
C LEU A 17 4.01 0.92 3.20
N LYS A 18 4.28 2.19 3.47
CA LYS A 18 5.57 2.83 3.18
C LYS A 18 6.73 2.10 3.87
N GLU A 19 6.60 1.77 5.15
CA GLU A 19 7.58 0.98 5.89
C GLU A 19 7.77 -0.42 5.29
N TYR A 20 6.69 -1.09 4.91
CA TYR A 20 6.75 -2.42 4.31
C TYR A 20 7.36 -2.42 2.91
N LEU A 21 7.22 -1.32 2.15
CA LEU A 21 7.84 -1.19 0.83
C LEU A 21 9.37 -1.06 0.90
N ILE A 22 9.91 -0.48 1.97
CA ILE A 22 11.35 -0.30 2.18
C ILE A 22 11.99 -1.45 2.98
N SER A 23 11.20 -2.16 3.78
CA SER A 23 11.66 -3.25 4.65
C SER A 23 12.23 -4.44 3.86
N GLU A 24 13.43 -4.88 4.24
CA GLU A 24 14.08 -6.08 3.69
C GLU A 24 13.23 -7.35 3.86
N THR A 25 12.42 -7.44 4.94
CA THR A 25 11.56 -8.58 5.23
C THR A 25 10.49 -8.83 4.16
N PHE A 26 10.09 -7.76 3.46
CA PHE A 26 9.10 -7.78 2.40
C PHE A 26 9.70 -7.66 1.01
N LYS A 27 11.03 -7.63 0.86
CA LYS A 27 11.68 -7.69 -0.44
C LYS A 27 11.74 -9.13 -0.97
N LYS A 28 11.64 -9.25 -2.30
CA LYS A 28 11.92 -10.48 -3.03
C LYS A 28 13.44 -10.60 -3.25
N LYS A 29 13.89 -11.78 -3.70
CA LYS A 29 15.31 -12.04 -4.04
C LYS A 29 15.90 -11.06 -5.05
N ASN A 30 15.07 -10.43 -5.89
CA ASN A 30 15.47 -9.42 -6.87
C ASN A 30 15.38 -7.98 -6.34
N ALA A 31 15.39 -7.78 -5.01
CA ALA A 31 15.24 -6.50 -4.33
C ALA A 31 13.92 -5.73 -4.57
N THR A 32 12.94 -6.32 -5.28
CA THR A 32 11.62 -5.69 -5.48
C THR A 32 10.66 -5.98 -4.33
N PRO A 33 9.73 -5.07 -4.00
CA PRO A 33 8.72 -5.32 -2.96
C PRO A 33 7.83 -6.53 -3.29
N ASN A 34 7.54 -7.34 -2.28
CA ASN A 34 6.63 -8.48 -2.38
C ASN A 34 5.21 -8.06 -2.01
N TYR A 35 4.50 -7.45 -2.97
CA TYR A 35 3.13 -6.97 -2.78
C TYR A 35 2.13 -8.04 -2.32
N SER A 36 2.34 -9.31 -2.69
CA SER A 36 1.49 -10.42 -2.23
C SER A 36 1.66 -10.67 -0.72
N LYS A 37 2.90 -10.67 -0.24
CA LYS A 37 3.21 -10.83 1.19
C LYS A 37 2.71 -9.62 2.00
N ILE A 38 2.92 -8.41 1.49
CA ILE A 38 2.41 -7.17 2.10
C ILE A 38 0.89 -7.18 2.18
N GLY A 39 0.21 -7.55 1.08
CA GLY A 39 -1.25 -7.63 1.03
C GLY A 39 -1.84 -8.60 2.04
N LYS A 40 -1.18 -9.75 2.28
CA LYS A 40 -1.59 -10.70 3.32
C LYS A 40 -1.52 -10.09 4.72
N VAL A 41 -0.43 -9.40 5.06
CA VAL A 41 -0.26 -8.75 6.38
C VAL A 41 -1.25 -7.62 6.59
N MET A 42 -1.50 -6.83 5.54
CA MET A 42 -2.42 -5.69 5.59
C MET A 42 -3.89 -6.07 5.37
N ASN A 43 -4.20 -7.34 5.12
CA ASN A 43 -5.54 -7.82 4.76
C ASN A 43 -6.17 -7.07 3.57
N LYS A 44 -5.35 -6.79 2.55
CA LYS A 44 -5.74 -6.13 1.29
C LYS A 44 -5.28 -6.93 0.07
N SER A 45 -5.97 -6.76 -1.05
CA SER A 45 -5.60 -7.46 -2.28
C SER A 45 -4.23 -6.97 -2.79
N PRO A 46 -3.41 -7.83 -3.42
CA PRO A 46 -2.13 -7.42 -3.98
C PRO A 46 -2.27 -6.25 -4.97
N ASN A 47 -3.32 -6.23 -5.79
CA ASN A 47 -3.60 -5.12 -6.72
C ASN A 47 -3.86 -3.81 -5.98
N THR A 48 -4.58 -3.85 -4.85
CA THR A 48 -4.80 -2.67 -4.01
C THR A 48 -3.48 -2.12 -3.45
N ILE A 49 -2.57 -3.02 -3.04
CA ILE A 49 -1.23 -2.62 -2.59
C ILE A 49 -0.43 -1.96 -3.72
N ILE A 50 -0.45 -2.56 -4.93
CA ILE A 50 0.29 -2.04 -6.09
C ILE A 50 -0.18 -0.63 -6.44
N LEU A 51 -1.49 -0.42 -6.57
CA LEU A 51 -2.07 0.88 -6.91
C LEU A 51 -1.71 1.95 -5.88
N GLU A 52 -1.77 1.61 -4.59
CA GLU A 52 -1.41 2.57 -3.54
C GLU A 52 0.11 2.82 -3.49
N ALA A 53 0.94 1.80 -3.73
CA ALA A 53 2.39 1.97 -3.83
C ALA A 53 2.78 2.85 -5.03
N GLU A 54 2.08 2.73 -6.16
CA GLU A 54 2.25 3.61 -7.32
C GLU A 54 1.84 5.05 -7.02
N ARG A 55 0.75 5.25 -6.28
CA ARG A 55 0.33 6.58 -5.79
C ARG A 55 1.38 7.19 -4.86
N LEU A 56 1.86 6.43 -3.88
CA LEU A 56 2.93 6.85 -2.96
C LEU A 56 4.25 7.18 -3.67
N LYS A 57 4.52 6.59 -4.83
CA LYS A 57 5.70 6.94 -5.66
C LYS A 57 5.52 8.26 -6.42
N LYS A 58 4.30 8.58 -6.87
CA LYS A 58 4.01 9.80 -7.64
C LYS A 58 3.86 11.04 -6.75
N GLU A 59 3.16 10.90 -5.63
CA GLU A 59 2.99 11.92 -4.62
C GLU A 59 3.59 11.37 -3.32
N TYR A 60 4.85 11.72 -3.07
CA TYR A 60 5.55 11.31 -1.86
C TYR A 60 5.12 12.19 -0.67
N ASP A 61 3.81 12.28 -0.42
CA ASP A 61 3.25 12.96 0.74
C ASP A 61 1.97 12.24 1.21
N PRO A 62 2.06 11.40 2.26
CA PRO A 62 0.93 10.65 2.80
C PRO A 62 -0.22 11.55 3.28
N GLU A 63 0.08 12.80 3.67
CA GLU A 63 -0.90 13.79 4.11
C GLU A 63 -1.70 14.33 2.91
N LYS A 64 -1.03 14.71 1.82
CA LYS A 64 -1.70 15.15 0.59
C LYS A 64 -2.58 14.07 -0.07
N ALA A 65 -2.19 12.80 0.04
CA ALA A 65 -3.03 11.72 -0.49
C ALA A 65 -4.31 11.49 0.36
N ASN A 66 -4.37 12.02 1.58
CA ASN A 66 -5.50 11.89 2.51
C ASN A 66 -6.46 13.08 2.44
N ASP A 67 -5.99 14.22 1.91
CA ASP A 67 -6.82 15.35 1.49
C ASP A 67 -7.46 15.03 0.13
N TYR A 68 -8.65 14.42 0.17
CA TYR A 68 -9.60 14.48 -0.95
C TYR A 68 -10.46 15.73 -0.82
#